data_AF-A0A3C1GJI1-F1
#
_entry.id   AF-A0A3C1GJI1-F1
#
_cell.length_a   1.000
_cell.length_b   1.000
_cell.length_c   1.000
_cell.angle_alpha   90.00
_cell.angle_beta   90.00
_cell.angle_gamma   90.00
#
_symmetry.space_group_name_H-M   'P 1'
#
loop_
_entity.id
_entity.type
_entity.pdbx_description
1 polymer ?
#
loop_
_entity_poly.entity_id
_entity_poly.type
_entity_poly.pdbx_seq_one_letter_code
_entity_poly.pdbx_strand_id
1 'polypeptide(L)' 'MSALNVSRYIADPLPPEKVIANCRTRTDAVEAYAEAICNAANREHVDWSRLNGAIASRWGLPALSRIKARAWARARGGA' A
#
# COMPACT_ATOMS: atom_id res chain seq x y z
N MET A 1 -26.46 15.58 -14.25
CA MET A 1 -25.26 14.96 -14.85
C MET A 1 -24.08 15.87 -14.53
N SER A 2 -23.23 15.48 -13.58
CA SER A 2 -21.97 16.18 -13.33
C SER A 2 -20.86 15.16 -13.34
N ALA A 3 -20.23 15.02 -14.51
CA ALA A 3 -18.97 14.30 -14.65
C ALA A 3 -17.93 15.10 -13.85
N LEU A 4 -17.66 14.62 -12.63
CA LEU A 4 -16.53 15.13 -11.84
C LEU A 4 -15.26 14.90 -12.67
N ASN A 5 -14.59 16.01 -12.93
CA ASN A 5 -13.44 16.16 -13.80
C ASN A 5 -12.25 15.34 -13.26
N VAL A 6 -12.13 14.07 -13.68
CA VAL A 6 -11.09 13.10 -13.26
C VAL A 6 -9.74 13.39 -13.93
N SER A 7 -9.33 14.65 -14.03
CA SER A 7 -8.11 15.05 -14.77
C SER A 7 -7.18 15.97 -14.00
N ARG A 8 -7.27 16.01 -12.66
CA ARG A 8 -6.39 16.88 -11.84
C ARG A 8 -5.80 16.26 -10.57
N TYR A 9 -5.55 14.96 -10.56
CA TYR A 9 -4.75 14.29 -9.53
C TYR A 9 -3.66 13.43 -10.20
N ILE A 10 -2.85 14.07 -11.05
CA ILE A 10 -1.59 13.53 -11.55
C ILE A 10 -0.52 14.53 -11.12
N ALA A 11 -0.08 14.45 -9.87
CA ALA A 11 1.12 15.13 -9.38
C ALA A 11 1.50 14.46 -8.06
N ASP A 12 2.62 13.75 -8.10
CA ASP A 12 3.22 12.90 -7.07
C ASP A 12 2.50 11.57 -6.79
N PRO A 13 3.19 10.42 -6.96
CA PRO A 13 2.72 9.19 -6.35
C PRO A 13 2.62 9.46 -4.85
N LEU A 14 1.41 9.33 -4.29
CA LEU A 14 1.23 9.43 -2.84
C LEU A 14 2.20 8.45 -2.18
N PRO A 15 2.89 8.86 -1.10
CA PRO A 15 3.81 7.96 -0.44
C PRO A 15 3.02 6.72 0.03
N PRO A 16 3.63 5.51 -0.02
CA PRO A 16 2.90 4.25 0.11
C PRO A 16 2.03 4.15 1.37
N GLU A 17 2.44 4.79 2.47
CA GLU A 17 1.65 4.84 3.70
C GLU A 17 0.32 5.60 3.54
N LYS A 18 0.28 6.65 2.70
CA LYS A 18 -0.96 7.39 2.41
C LYS A 18 -1.87 6.61 1.49
N VAL A 19 -1.33 5.80 0.59
CA VAL A 19 -2.11 4.87 -0.24
C VAL A 19 -2.78 3.84 0.66
N ILE A 20 -2.01 3.20 1.54
CA ILE A 20 -2.50 2.17 2.46
C ILE A 20 -3.53 2.70 3.48
N ALA A 21 -3.34 3.92 3.99
CA ALA A 21 -4.31 4.55 4.89
C ALA A 21 -5.69 4.73 4.23
N ASN A 22 -5.73 4.88 2.90
CA ASN A 22 -6.95 5.08 2.11
C ASN A 22 -7.53 3.78 1.52
N CYS A 23 -6.83 2.66 1.62
CA CYS A 23 -7.31 1.37 1.13
C CYS A 23 -8.64 0.98 1.79
N ARG A 24 -9.62 0.61 0.98
CA ARG A 24 -10.96 0.20 1.45
C ARG A 24 -10.97 -1.27 1.82
N THR A 25 -10.20 -2.09 1.11
CA THR A 25 -10.09 -3.52 1.37
C THR A 25 -8.69 -3.92 1.84
N ARG A 26 -8.61 -5.08 2.48
CA ARG A 26 -7.32 -5.69 2.85
C ARG A 26 -6.55 -6.16 1.61
N THR A 27 -7.23 -6.43 0.50
CA THR A 27 -6.58 -6.82 -0.77
C THR A 27 -5.86 -5.63 -1.38
N ASP A 28 -6.50 -4.45 -1.41
CA ASP A 28 -5.87 -3.22 -1.90
C ASP A 28 -4.59 -2.90 -1.10
N ALA A 29 -4.63 -3.11 0.22
CA ALA A 29 -3.45 -2.93 1.07
C ALA A 29 -2.36 -3.97 0.83
N VAL A 30 -2.71 -5.20 0.43
CA VAL A 30 -1.73 -6.20 0.01
C VAL A 30 -1.02 -5.75 -1.27
N GLU A 31 -1.76 -5.23 -2.24
CA GLU A 31 -1.21 -4.74 -3.51
C GLU A 31 -0.30 -3.53 -3.28
N ALA A 32 -0.76 -2.52 -2.54
CA ALA A 32 0.03 -1.34 -2.21
C ALA A 32 1.29 -1.68 -1.38
N TYR A 33 1.20 -2.63 -0.45
CA TYR A 33 2.37 -3.09 0.30
C TYR A 33 3.34 -3.86 -0.61
N ALA A 34 2.84 -4.69 -1.53
CA ALA A 34 3.67 -5.43 -2.48
C ALA A 34 4.44 -4.48 -3.41
N GLU A 35 3.77 -3.43 -3.88
CA GLU A 35 4.40 -2.35 -4.65
C GLU A 35 5.50 -1.65 -3.85
N ALA A 36 5.24 -1.32 -2.57
CA ALA A 36 6.27 -0.74 -1.69
C ALA A 36 7.49 -1.65 -1.51
N ILE A 37 7.31 -2.98 -1.48
CA ILE A 37 8.42 -3.95 -1.45
C ILE A 37 9.23 -3.86 -2.74
N CYS A 38 8.58 -3.83 -3.91
CA CYS A 38 9.25 -3.71 -5.21
C CYS A 38 10.03 -2.39 -5.33
N ASN A 39 9.44 -1.28 -4.90
CA ASN A 39 10.06 0.04 -4.92
C ASN A 39 11.28 0.12 -4.01
N ALA A 40 11.21 -0.47 -2.81
CA ALA A 40 12.37 -0.58 -1.93
C ALA A 40 13.51 -1.40 -2.56
N ALA A 41 13.18 -2.45 -3.33
CA ALA A 41 14.18 -3.19 -4.11
C ALA A 41 14.81 -2.34 -5.21
N ASN A 42 14.07 -1.38 -5.78
CA ASN A 42 14.54 -0.40 -6.75
C ASN A 42 15.29 0.81 -6.13
N ARG A 43 15.73 0.69 -4.87
CA ARG A 43 16.46 1.73 -4.09
C ARG A 43 15.63 2.98 -3.76
N GLU A 44 14.30 2.90 -3.82
CA GLU A 44 13.45 3.96 -3.27
C GLU A 44 13.38 3.88 -1.75
N HIS A 45 13.31 5.03 -1.08
CA HIS A 45 13.16 5.09 0.36
C HIS A 45 11.70 4.82 0.76
N VAL A 46 11.47 3.76 1.54
CA VAL A 46 10.15 3.42 2.09
C VAL A 46 10.19 3.51 3.61
N ASP A 47 9.32 4.34 4.19
CA ASP A 47 9.13 4.39 5.64
C ASP A 47 8.24 3.22 6.11
N TRP A 48 8.89 2.11 6.42
CA TRP A 48 8.24 0.90 6.92
C TRP A 48 7.51 1.10 8.23
N SER A 49 7.95 2.05 9.07
CA SER A 49 7.33 2.31 10.37
C SER A 49 5.94 2.94 10.18
N ARG A 50 5.87 3.99 9.34
CA ARG A 50 4.59 4.60 8.94
C ARG A 50 3.68 3.63 8.21
N LEU A 51 4.22 2.86 7.27
CA LEU A 51 3.48 1.89 6.49
C LEU A 51 2.81 0.83 7.40
N ASN A 52 3.60 0.22 8.30
CA ASN A 52 3.11 -0.77 9.25
C ASN A 52 2.12 -0.15 10.25
N GLY A 53 2.41 1.07 10.70
CA GLY A 53 1.54 1.83 11.60
C GLY A 53 0.16 2.11 11.00
N ALA A 54 0.09 2.51 9.72
CA ALA A 54 -1.17 2.76 9.02
C ALA A 54 -2.05 1.50 8.96
N ILE A 55 -1.45 0.35 8.66
CA ILE A 55 -2.16 -0.94 8.61
C ILE A 55 -2.62 -1.36 10.00
N ALA A 56 -1.73 -1.30 10.99
CA ALA A 56 -2.02 -1.70 12.35
C ALA A 56 -3.11 -0.82 12.96
N SER A 57 -3.07 0.49 12.74
CA SER A 57 -4.08 1.43 13.21
C SER A 57 -5.45 1.19 12.58
N ARG A 58 -5.51 0.76 11.31
CA ARG A 58 -6.77 0.61 10.57
C ARG A 58 -7.41 -0.77 10.77
N TRP A 59 -6.62 -1.83 10.81
CA TRP A 59 -7.12 -3.21 10.83
C TRP A 59 -6.54 -4.09 11.93
N GLY A 60 -5.65 -3.57 12.76
CA GLY A 60 -5.01 -4.28 13.87
C GLY A 60 -3.77 -5.07 13.46
N LEU A 61 -2.98 -5.44 14.47
CA LEU A 61 -1.75 -6.22 14.32
C LEU A 61 -1.94 -7.59 13.63
N PRO A 62 -3.04 -8.35 13.87
CA PRO A 62 -3.25 -9.61 13.16
C PRO A 62 -3.43 -9.41 11.65
N ALA A 63 -4.09 -8.32 11.24
CA ALA A 63 -4.24 -7.98 9.83
C ALA A 63 -2.92 -7.57 9.20
N LEU A 64 -2.09 -6.80 9.92
CA LEU A 64 -0.73 -6.46 9.49
C LEU A 64 0.09 -7.70 9.15
N SER A 65 0.11 -8.69 10.04
CA SER A 65 0.86 -9.94 9.80
C SER A 65 0.41 -10.64 8.53
N ARG A 66 -0.90 -10.74 8.28
CA ARG A 66 -1.46 -11.38 7.07
C ARG A 66 -1.17 -10.57 5.81
N ILE A 67 -1.31 -9.25 5.87
CA ILE A 67 -1.05 -8.36 4.73
C ILE A 67 0.43 -8.46 4.32
N LYS A 68 1.36 -8.40 5.28
CA LYS A 68 2.79 -8.59 5.03
C LYS A 68 3.09 -9.92 4.35
N ALA A 69 2.56 -11.01 4.88
CA ALA A 69 2.79 -12.35 4.33
C ALA A 69 2.31 -12.44 2.87
N ARG A 70 1.10 -11.96 2.57
CA ARG A 70 0.55 -11.98 1.20
C ARG A 70 1.29 -11.02 0.27
N ALA A 71 1.66 -9.84 0.74
CA ALA A 71 2.40 -8.86 -0.04
C ALA A 71 3.78 -9.38 -0.44
N TRP A 72 4.49 -10.05 0.48
CA TRP A 72 5.77 -10.69 0.20
C TRP A 72 5.68 -11.86 -0.79
N ALA A 73 4.59 -12.63 -0.73
CA ALA A 73 4.34 -13.67 -1.73
C ALA A 73 4.12 -13.03 -3.11
N ARG A 74 3.30 -11.97 -3.16
CA ARG A 74 2.96 -11.26 -4.40
C ARG A 74 4.18 -10.57 -5.04
N ALA A 75 4.98 -9.85 -4.26
CA ALA A 75 6.19 -9.17 -4.73
C ALA A 75 7.25 -10.14 -5.28
N ARG A 76 7.27 -11.39 -4.81
CA ARG A 76 8.17 -12.44 -5.30
C ARG A 76 7.67 -13.16 -6.57
N GLY A 77 6.54 -12.74 -7.15
CA GLY A 77 5.92 -13.40 -8.29
C GLY A 77 5.13 -14.67 -7.92
N GLY A 78 4.86 -14.90 -6.64
CA GLY A 78 4.02 -16.01 -6.17
C GLY A 78 2.55 -15.76 -6.53
N ALA A 79 2.06 -16.55 -7.48
CA ALA A 79 0.65 -16.71 -7.79
C ALA A 79 -0.09 -17.42 -6.64
#